data_AF-A0A1V1P4L0-F1
#
_entry.id   AF-A0A1V1P4L0-F1
#
_cell.length_a   1.000
_cell.length_b   1.000
_cell.length_c   1.000
_cell.angle_alpha   90.00
_cell.angle_beta   90.00
_cell.angle_gamma   90.00
#
_symmetry.space_group_name_H-M   'P 1'
#
loop_
_entity.id
_entity.type
_entity.pdbx_description
1 polymer ?
#
loop_
_entity_poly.entity_id
_entity_poly.type
_entity_poly.pdbx_seq_one_letter_code
_entity_poly.pdbx_strand_id
1 'polypeptide(L)'
;MKEQLRYLSRRVTGIDLNGLTGLYGYFLLISHMWMEEGGIAGWLIPSEFMDVNYGNQIKQYLLDKVKLLHIHRFDPDEVQFNDALVSSTVVWLKKIKPPKSYEVEFSFGGTLNNPKISKDISTKILRKEPKWTRFPC
;
A
#
# COMPACT_ATOMS: atom_id res chain seq x y z
N MET A 1 6.37 -22.51 -5.26
CA MET A 1 6.40 -21.41 -4.25
C MET A 1 5.44 -20.26 -4.59
N LYS A 2 5.67 -19.45 -5.64
CA LYS A 2 4.79 -18.29 -5.95
C LYS A 2 3.33 -18.66 -6.23
N GLU A 3 3.06 -19.80 -6.86
CA GLU A 3 1.69 -20.27 -7.10
C GLU A 3 0.92 -20.57 -5.80
N GLN A 4 1.60 -21.17 -4.82
CA GLN A 4 1.02 -21.43 -3.49
C GLN A 4 0.73 -20.12 -2.75
N LEU A 5 1.64 -19.15 -2.82
CA LEU A 5 1.43 -17.82 -2.24
C LEU A 5 0.25 -17.09 -2.90
N ARG A 6 0.11 -17.19 -4.23
CA ARG A 6 -1.01 -16.62 -4.98
C ARG A 6 -2.33 -17.27 -4.60
N TYR A 7 -2.36 -18.60 -4.50
CA TYR A 7 -3.52 -19.34 -4.04
C TYR A 7 -3.94 -18.90 -2.64
N LEU A 8 -2.99 -18.81 -1.71
CA LEU A 8 -3.25 -18.40 -0.34
C LEU A 8 -3.73 -16.94 -0.25
N SER A 9 -3.07 -16.00 -0.93
CA SER A 9 -3.46 -14.58 -0.93
C SER A 9 -4.88 -14.40 -1.47
N ARG A 10 -5.24 -15.13 -2.54
CA ARG A 10 -6.58 -15.13 -3.12
C ARG A 10 -7.60 -15.74 -2.18
N ARG A 11 -7.28 -16.85 -1.51
CA ARG A 11 -8.17 -17.49 -0.53
C ARG A 11 -8.45 -16.58 0.67
N VAL A 12 -7.43 -15.88 1.17
CA VAL A 12 -7.54 -15.02 2.36
C VAL A 12 -8.29 -13.72 2.06
N THR A 13 -8.01 -13.08 0.93
CA THR A 13 -8.50 -11.71 0.65
C THR A 13 -9.52 -11.63 -0.49
N GLY A 14 -9.61 -12.66 -1.33
CA GLY A 14 -10.34 -12.64 -2.60
C GLY A 14 -9.61 -11.92 -3.74
N ILE A 15 -8.38 -11.42 -3.51
CA ILE A 15 -7.58 -10.66 -4.48
C ILE A 15 -6.59 -11.60 -5.19
N ASP A 16 -6.61 -11.58 -6.52
CA ASP A 16 -5.75 -12.41 -7.35
C ASP A 16 -4.54 -11.63 -7.89
N LEU A 17 -3.43 -11.70 -7.16
CA LEU A 17 -2.20 -10.99 -7.53
C LEU A 17 -1.64 -11.46 -8.88
N ASN A 18 -1.13 -10.51 -9.66
CA ASN A 18 -0.40 -10.79 -10.89
C ASN A 18 0.94 -11.50 -10.57
N GLY A 19 1.38 -12.44 -11.40
CA GLY A 19 2.65 -13.18 -11.20
C GLY A 19 3.91 -12.32 -11.21
N LEU A 20 3.84 -11.11 -11.79
CA LEU A 20 4.91 -10.10 -11.76
C LEU A 20 5.05 -9.40 -10.40
N THR A 21 4.05 -9.55 -9.51
CA THR A 21 4.10 -8.96 -8.17
C THR A 21 5.31 -9.50 -7.40
N GLY A 22 6.05 -8.59 -6.76
CA GLY A 22 7.11 -8.95 -5.82
C GLY A 22 6.57 -9.74 -4.61
N LEU A 23 7.45 -10.43 -3.89
CA LEU A 23 7.05 -11.24 -2.73
C LEU A 23 6.33 -10.42 -1.65
N TYR A 24 6.69 -9.13 -1.50
CA TYR A 24 6.07 -8.22 -0.54
C TYR A 24 4.54 -8.14 -0.69
N GLY A 25 4.02 -8.17 -1.93
CA GLY A 25 2.58 -8.11 -2.18
C GLY A 25 1.85 -9.33 -1.64
N TYR A 26 2.43 -10.52 -1.80
CA TYR A 26 1.86 -11.75 -1.25
C TYR A 26 1.87 -11.72 0.28
N PHE A 27 2.98 -11.31 0.90
CA PHE A 27 3.07 -11.18 2.36
C PHE A 27 2.05 -10.18 2.93
N LEU A 28 1.89 -9.02 2.29
CA LEU A 28 0.90 -8.00 2.67
C LEU A 28 -0.54 -8.53 2.66
N LEU A 29 -0.90 -9.35 1.67
CA LEU A 29 -2.25 -9.92 1.58
C LEU A 29 -2.44 -11.11 2.52
N ILE A 30 -1.42 -11.97 2.68
CA ILE A 30 -1.50 -13.13 3.56
C ILE A 30 -1.58 -12.71 5.02
N SER A 31 -0.82 -11.68 5.43
CA SER A 31 -0.83 -11.17 6.80
C SER A 31 -2.21 -10.70 7.28
N HIS A 32 -3.13 -10.41 6.36
CA HIS A 32 -4.53 -10.14 6.66
C HIS A 32 -5.17 -11.24 7.54
N MET A 33 -4.75 -12.49 7.39
CA MET A 33 -5.24 -13.62 8.20
C MET A 33 -4.73 -13.59 9.64
N TRP A 34 -3.60 -12.95 9.90
CA TRP A 34 -2.96 -12.87 11.23
C TRP A 34 -3.32 -11.59 11.99
N MET A 35 -3.90 -10.61 11.32
CA MET A 35 -4.38 -9.39 11.96
C MET A 35 -5.68 -9.64 12.70
N GLU A 36 -5.80 -9.15 13.93
CA GLU A 36 -7.08 -9.04 14.62
C GLU A 36 -8.01 -8.03 13.94
N GLU A 37 -9.32 -8.24 14.03
CA GLU A 37 -10.30 -7.26 13.56
C GLU A 37 -10.13 -5.95 14.35
N GLY A 38 -10.08 -4.82 13.64
CA GLY A 38 -9.76 -3.52 14.22
C GLY A 38 -8.26 -3.26 14.44
N GLY A 39 -7.38 -4.25 14.22
CA GLY A 39 -5.94 -4.10 14.36
C GLY A 39 -5.34 -3.14 13.32
N ILE A 40 -4.26 -2.43 13.70
CA ILE A 40 -3.50 -1.54 12.82
C ILE A 40 -2.18 -2.22 12.45
N ALA A 41 -1.80 -2.15 11.17
CA ALA A 41 -0.50 -2.59 10.69
C ALA A 41 0.21 -1.44 9.96
N GLY A 42 1.53 -1.36 10.17
CA GLY A 42 2.45 -0.50 9.44
C GLY A 42 3.39 -1.36 8.61
N TRP A 43 3.56 -1.00 7.34
CA TRP A 43 4.40 -1.72 6.38
C TRP A 43 5.43 -0.79 5.78
N LEU A 44 6.70 -1.20 5.76
CA LEU A 44 7.73 -0.60 4.91
C LEU A 44 7.94 -1.52 3.71
N ILE A 45 7.48 -1.10 2.53
CA ILE A 45 7.49 -1.91 1.31
C ILE A 45 7.92 -1.08 0.09
N PRO A 46 8.35 -1.71 -1.01
CA PRO A 46 8.66 -0.98 -2.25
C PRO A 46 7.46 -0.16 -2.73
N SER A 47 7.69 1.07 -3.21
CA SER A 47 6.62 1.94 -3.73
C SER A 47 6.13 1.54 -5.13
N GLU A 48 6.75 0.55 -5.76
CA GLU A 48 6.48 0.09 -7.12
C GLU A 48 4.98 -0.18 -7.39
N PHE A 49 4.25 -0.75 -6.43
CA PHE A 49 2.81 -1.04 -6.59
C PHE A 49 1.98 0.21 -6.91
N MET A 50 2.49 1.39 -6.61
CA MET A 50 1.83 2.67 -6.84
C MET A 50 1.80 3.06 -8.33
N ASP A 51 2.72 2.56 -9.17
CA ASP A 51 2.90 3.01 -10.56
C ASP A 51 2.67 1.95 -11.63
N VAL A 52 2.87 0.68 -11.29
CA VAL A 52 2.83 -0.41 -12.25
C VAL A 52 1.44 -1.03 -12.36
N ASN A 53 1.10 -1.54 -13.55
CA ASN A 53 -0.21 -2.15 -13.80
C ASN A 53 -0.48 -3.37 -12.90
N TYR A 54 0.55 -4.16 -12.58
CA TYR A 54 0.43 -5.31 -11.67
C TYR A 54 0.33 -4.91 -10.18
N GLY A 55 0.44 -3.62 -9.85
CA GLY A 55 0.20 -3.09 -8.51
C GLY A 55 -1.29 -2.81 -8.23
N ASN A 56 -2.14 -2.86 -9.26
CA ASN A 56 -3.58 -2.55 -9.14
C ASN A 56 -4.29 -3.46 -8.13
N GLN A 57 -3.89 -4.72 -8.03
CA GLN A 57 -4.46 -5.65 -7.06
C GLN A 57 -4.09 -5.31 -5.62
N ILE A 58 -2.88 -4.76 -5.38
CA ILE A 58 -2.50 -4.26 -4.06
C ILE A 58 -3.34 -3.03 -3.72
N LYS A 59 -3.51 -2.09 -4.66
CA LYS A 59 -4.41 -0.93 -4.48
C LYS A 59 -5.84 -1.37 -4.17
N GLN A 60 -6.33 -2.39 -4.87
CA GLN A 60 -7.65 -2.96 -4.62
C GLN A 60 -7.77 -3.51 -3.20
N TYR A 61 -6.78 -4.29 -2.73
CA TYR A 61 -6.73 -4.75 -1.35
C TYR A 61 -6.80 -3.59 -0.35
N LEU A 62 -5.96 -2.57 -0.54
CA LEU A 62 -5.86 -1.40 0.35
C LEU A 62 -7.14 -0.55 0.37
N LEU A 63 -7.94 -0.54 -0.71
CA LEU A 63 -9.16 0.25 -0.80
C LEU A 63 -10.45 -0.51 -0.48
N ASP A 64 -10.46 -1.84 -0.62
CA ASP A 64 -11.70 -2.64 -0.57
C ASP A 64 -11.73 -3.63 0.60
N LYS A 65 -10.57 -4.05 1.11
CA LYS A 65 -10.47 -5.11 2.12
C LYS A 65 -10.06 -4.60 3.49
N VAL A 66 -9.36 -3.48 3.53
CA VAL A 66 -8.91 -2.80 4.75
C VAL A 66 -9.18 -1.30 4.62
N LYS A 67 -9.17 -0.58 5.74
CA LYS A 67 -9.16 0.88 5.71
C LYS A 67 -7.71 1.36 5.63
N LEU A 68 -7.31 1.86 4.47
CA LEU A 68 -6.03 2.54 4.30
C LEU A 68 -6.04 3.84 5.13
N LEU A 69 -4.99 4.11 5.89
CA LEU A 69 -4.92 5.29 6.76
C LEU A 69 -3.97 6.31 6.18
N HIS A 70 -2.76 5.87 5.84
CA HIS A 70 -1.67 6.74 5.44
C HIS A 70 -0.72 6.03 4.48
N ILE A 71 -0.29 6.75 3.45
CA ILE A 71 0.85 6.39 2.62
C ILE A 71 1.90 7.49 2.73
N HIS A 72 3.08 7.15 3.23
CA HIS A 72 4.23 8.05 3.26
C HIS A 72 5.30 7.58 2.31
N ARG A 73 5.65 8.43 1.35
CA ARG A 73 6.74 8.18 0.41
C ARG A 73 7.96 8.98 0.82
N PHE A 74 9.10 8.32 0.87
CA PHE A 74 10.37 9.01 1.01
C PHE A 74 10.77 9.66 -0.30
N ASP A 75 11.50 10.76 -0.18
CA ASP A 75 12.13 11.42 -1.32
C ASP A 75 13.26 10.51 -1.83
N PRO A 76 13.23 10.01 -3.08
CA PRO A 76 14.24 9.10 -3.58
C PRO A 76 15.64 9.73 -3.66
N ASP A 77 15.71 11.07 -3.72
CA ASP A 77 16.97 11.82 -3.71
C ASP A 77 17.58 11.92 -2.30
N GLU A 78 16.80 11.59 -1.25
CA GLU A 78 17.26 11.50 0.13
C GLU A 78 17.46 10.04 0.52
N VAL A 79 18.72 9.62 0.67
CA VAL A 79 19.04 8.24 1.05
C VAL A 79 18.48 7.94 2.45
N GLN A 80 17.42 7.14 2.51
CA GLN A 80 16.84 6.67 3.77
C GLN A 80 17.42 5.31 4.20
N PHE A 81 17.83 4.50 3.23
CA PHE A 81 18.33 3.15 3.44
C PHE A 81 19.56 2.94 2.55
N ASN A 82 20.75 2.98 3.15
CA ASN A 82 22.03 2.93 2.42
C ASN A 82 22.19 1.66 1.56
N ASP A 83 21.48 0.58 1.90
CA ASP A 83 21.58 -0.72 1.23
C ASP A 83 20.37 -1.07 0.35
N ALA A 84 19.39 -0.17 0.20
CA ALA A 84 18.19 -0.44 -0.59
C ALA A 84 18.23 0.31 -1.94
N LEU A 85 18.37 -0.44 -3.03
CA LEU A 85 18.35 0.08 -4.40
C LEU A 85 16.95 0.51 -4.89
N VAL A 86 15.91 0.43 -4.05
CA VAL A 86 14.52 0.62 -4.44
C VAL A 86 13.80 1.65 -3.56
N SER A 87 13.02 2.52 -4.20
CA SER A 87 12.16 3.46 -3.50
C SER A 87 11.18 2.73 -2.59
N SER A 88 11.10 3.18 -1.34
CA SER A 88 10.27 2.56 -0.30
C SER A 88 9.16 3.50 0.13
N THR A 89 8.08 2.92 0.64
CA THR A 89 6.91 3.63 1.16
C THR A 89 6.44 2.99 2.46
N VAL A 90 5.94 3.82 3.37
CA VAL A 90 5.25 3.36 4.57
C VAL A 90 3.76 3.32 4.28
N VAL A 91 3.12 2.19 4.57
CA VAL A 91 1.67 1.99 4.42
C VAL A 91 1.07 1.65 5.77
N TRP A 92 0.19 2.51 6.25
CA TRP A 92 -0.61 2.28 7.45
C TRP A 92 -2.03 1.86 7.06
N LEU A 93 -2.50 0.75 7.63
CA LEU A 93 -3.84 0.23 7.38
C LEU A 93 -4.47 -0.29 8.66
N LYS A 94 -5.79 -0.28 8.71
CA LYS A 94 -6.60 -0.89 9.77
C LYS A 94 -7.42 -2.03 9.18
N LYS A 95 -7.40 -3.21 9.81
CA LYS A 95 -8.25 -4.34 9.42
C LYS A 95 -9.69 -4.08 9.84
N ILE A 96 -10.38 -3.29 9.05
CA ILE A 96 -11.82 -3.09 9.06
C ILE A 96 -12.28 -2.94 7.63
N LYS A 97 -13.52 -3.33 7.35
CA LYS A 97 -14.12 -3.06 6.05
C LYS A 97 -14.24 -1.54 5.85
N PRO A 98 -13.66 -0.97 4.78
CA PRO A 98 -13.70 0.47 4.57
C PRO A 98 -15.12 0.95 4.23
N PRO A 99 -15.50 2.19 4.61
CA PRO A 99 -16.71 2.82 4.11
C PRO A 99 -16.61 3.08 2.60
N LYS A 100 -17.73 3.39 1.94
CA LYS A 100 -17.78 3.63 0.48
C LYS A 100 -16.85 4.76 0.01
N SER A 101 -16.62 5.75 0.86
CA SER A 101 -15.77 6.91 0.60
C SER A 101 -15.17 7.37 1.92
N TYR A 102 -13.91 7.74 1.88
CA TYR A 102 -13.14 8.31 2.99
C TYR A 102 -11.86 8.90 2.42
N GLU A 103 -11.18 9.70 3.23
CA GLU A 103 -9.91 10.31 2.91
C GLU A 103 -8.75 9.47 3.45
N VAL A 104 -7.67 9.43 2.69
CA VAL A 104 -6.41 8.77 3.04
C VAL A 104 -5.33 9.83 3.04
N GLU A 105 -4.53 9.89 4.10
CA GLU A 105 -3.40 10.80 4.12
C GLU A 105 -2.32 10.28 3.16
N PHE A 106 -1.85 11.15 2.26
CA PHE A 106 -0.66 10.93 1.47
C PHE A 106 0.39 11.96 1.86
N SER A 107 1.60 11.51 2.12
CA SER A 107 2.71 12.40 2.44
C SER A 107 3.97 12.04 1.66
N PHE A 108 4.85 13.03 1.47
CA PHE A 108 6.07 12.89 0.68
C PHE A 108 7.25 13.67 1.28
N GLY A 109 8.42 13.04 1.26
CA GLY A 109 9.72 13.60 1.67
C GLY A 109 9.83 13.85 3.18
N GLY A 110 11.04 14.11 3.67
CA GLY A 110 11.26 14.28 5.10
C GLY A 110 11.03 12.97 5.86
N THR A 111 10.40 13.05 7.03
CA THR A 111 10.11 11.86 7.87
C THR A 111 8.62 11.62 7.98
N LEU A 112 8.22 10.43 8.46
CA LEU A 112 6.81 10.08 8.68
C LEU A 112 6.07 11.11 9.57
N ASN A 113 6.73 11.62 10.60
CA ASN A 113 6.13 12.56 11.57
C ASN A 113 6.29 14.03 11.15
N ASN A 114 7.22 14.33 10.24
CA ASN A 114 7.47 15.66 9.72
C ASN A 114 7.72 15.58 8.21
N PRO A 115 6.67 15.32 7.42
CA PRO A 115 6.81 15.22 5.97
C PRO A 115 6.96 16.61 5.35
N LYS A 116 7.64 16.70 4.19
CA LYS A 116 7.74 17.97 3.46
C LYS A 116 6.36 18.42 2.96
N ILE A 117 5.55 17.47 2.52
CA ILE A 117 4.20 17.71 1.98
C ILE A 117 3.27 16.61 2.51
N SER A 118 2.05 16.97 2.94
CA SER A 118 0.97 16.03 3.25
C SER A 118 -0.37 16.55 2.73
N LYS A 119 -1.24 15.62 2.31
CA LYS A 119 -2.57 15.92 1.78
C LYS A 119 -3.50 14.73 1.95
N ASP A 120 -4.72 15.00 2.37
CA ASP A 120 -5.80 14.02 2.39
C ASP A 120 -6.36 13.84 0.97
N ILE A 121 -6.36 12.59 0.49
CA ILE A 121 -6.82 12.21 -0.84
C ILE A 121 -8.03 11.28 -0.74
N SER A 122 -9.09 11.65 -1.45
CA SER A 122 -10.32 10.88 -1.43
C SER A 122 -10.14 9.54 -2.11
N THR A 123 -10.64 8.47 -1.49
CA THR A 123 -10.63 7.14 -2.12
C THR A 123 -11.39 7.10 -3.44
N LYS A 124 -12.33 8.02 -3.69
CA LYS A 124 -12.97 8.19 -5.01
C LYS A 124 -11.97 8.61 -6.10
N ILE A 125 -11.00 9.45 -5.76
CA ILE A 125 -9.93 9.89 -6.64
C ILE A 125 -8.94 8.73 -6.81
N LEU A 126 -8.51 8.11 -5.71
CA LEU A 126 -7.55 7.00 -5.73
C LEU A 126 -8.02 5.81 -6.59
N ARG A 127 -9.32 5.52 -6.61
CA ARG A 127 -9.90 4.46 -7.47
C ARG A 127 -9.81 4.73 -8.96
N LYS A 128 -9.78 6.01 -9.35
CA LYS A 128 -9.71 6.44 -10.76
C LYS A 128 -8.27 6.67 -11.22
N GLU A 129 -7.36 6.88 -10.28
CA GLU A 129 -5.97 7.22 -10.57
C GLU A 129 -5.12 5.95 -10.73
N PRO A 130 -4.61 5.66 -11.94
CA PRO A 130 -3.71 4.54 -12.15
C PRO A 130 -2.35 4.72 -11.46
N LYS A 131 -1.84 5.95 -11.30
CA LYS A 131 -0.50 6.19 -10.74
C LYS A 131 -0.58 7.01 -9.46
N TRP A 132 -0.43 6.36 -8.32
CA TRP A 132 -0.55 7.02 -7.02
C TRP A 132 0.69 7.84 -6.64
N THR A 133 1.83 7.70 -7.34
CA THR A 133 3.03 8.50 -7.08
C THR A 133 2.89 9.98 -7.44
N ARG A 134 1.81 10.37 -8.10
CA ARG A 134 1.47 11.78 -8.26
C ARG A 134 0.96 12.43 -6.96
N PHE A 135 0.56 11.67 -5.95
CA PHE A 135 0.15 12.25 -4.67
C PHE A 135 1.36 12.38 -3.73
N PRO A 136 1.43 13.42 -2.89
CA PRO A 136 0.39 14.41 -2.55
C PRO A 136 0.44 15.74 -3.35
N CYS A 137 0.72 15.71 -4.66
CA CYS A 137 0.75 16.92 -5.48
C CYS A 137 -0.60 17.67 -5.54
#